data_AF-A0A8H3QQW4-F1
#
_entry.id   AF-A0A8H3QQW4-F1
#
_cell.length_a   1.000
_cell.length_b   1.000
_cell.length_c   1.000
_cell.angle_alpha   90.00
_cell.angle_beta   90.00
_cell.angle_gamma   90.00
#
_symmetry.space_group_name_H-M   'P 1'
#
loop_
_entity.id
_entity.type
_entity.pdbx_description
1 polymer ?
#
loop_
_entity_poly.entity_id
_entity_poly.type
_entity_poly.pdbx_seq_one_letter_code
_entity_poly.pdbx_strand_id
1 'polypeptide(L)'
;MISGKSGRIELYLRHKLEVYEKSLNRKRKNMAQEKVLRPRSCELQTEVDSNRQNERQIRELEQEYSQYEQEIQNLNREIERLENASEEEIAELKSEISSLKNKLYQTKKDVRDKEKYISSLEARLVESEEQVKKLRCQIKTISSWKNSPERGNSLNLYNSDDNMATIIELANAIDSFVDNQSTTRAIIADQVKRATRQIRRKETTLQQNLILNMAGIPHPYFDCDDSIPDFLAQLRLDLQNRGIDPNDNVGDPPTGRDNAIGHLRTCMRGRTLKWFDNEITTKQNWELTNLLDNTGQANLVAVNGRTALQIGANALNEAVGQPGNAIVKLRAVEDAWNEDWRIAGGRPTNDPVNAPNANAGNTVVVAGIRFGQAVWWLKTHFPTIEEELQDLTPEELRRKFLDALPLPWLEKAEDIELRQITKHKRDRISDPLISNRASWQIYKSSPVSTSQQQGISLEDMQKAIQNALA
;
A
#
# COMPACT_ATOMS: atom_id res chain seq x y z
N MET A 1 79.41 -29.12 -100.04
CA MET A 1 77.96 -29.38 -99.79
C MET A 1 77.61 -29.89 -98.38
N ILE A 2 78.57 -30.24 -97.51
CA ILE A 2 78.28 -30.84 -96.19
C ILE A 2 77.97 -29.77 -95.10
N SER A 3 78.61 -28.60 -95.18
CA SER A 3 78.44 -27.49 -94.21
C SER A 3 77.01 -26.89 -94.18
N GLY A 4 76.34 -26.75 -95.34
CA GLY A 4 74.99 -26.18 -95.40
C GLY A 4 73.87 -27.06 -94.83
N LYS A 5 74.06 -28.39 -94.79
CA LYS A 5 73.10 -29.32 -94.15
C LYS A 5 73.27 -29.34 -92.63
N SER A 6 74.50 -29.19 -92.14
CA SER A 6 74.82 -29.08 -90.70
C SER A 6 74.17 -27.84 -90.06
N GLY A 7 74.26 -26.68 -90.71
CA GLY A 7 73.66 -25.45 -90.20
C GLY A 7 72.13 -25.50 -90.11
N ARG A 8 71.45 -26.20 -91.04
CA ARG A 8 69.99 -26.39 -91.00
C ARG A 8 69.54 -27.30 -89.85
N ILE A 9 70.31 -28.35 -89.55
CA ILE A 9 70.04 -29.26 -88.44
C ILE A 9 70.24 -28.54 -87.11
N GLU A 10 71.31 -27.75 -86.97
CA GLU A 10 71.57 -26.96 -85.77
C GLU A 10 70.46 -25.93 -85.52
N LEU A 11 69.99 -25.23 -86.56
CA LEU A 11 68.89 -24.27 -86.46
C LEU A 11 67.57 -24.94 -86.01
N TYR A 12 67.27 -26.12 -86.55
CA TYR A 12 66.09 -26.90 -86.16
C TYR A 12 66.15 -27.38 -84.71
N LEU A 13 67.30 -27.88 -84.25
CA LEU A 13 67.48 -28.31 -82.87
C LEU A 13 67.38 -27.13 -81.90
N ARG A 14 67.97 -25.98 -82.25
CA ARG A 14 67.90 -24.75 -81.45
C ARG A 14 66.46 -24.25 -81.33
N HIS A 15 65.69 -24.25 -82.42
CA HIS A 15 64.27 -23.90 -82.39
C HIS A 15 63.44 -24.88 -81.55
N LYS A 16 63.65 -26.20 -81.69
CA LYS A 16 62.98 -27.22 -80.88
C LYS A 16 63.28 -27.05 -79.38
N LEU A 17 64.53 -26.79 -79.02
CA LEU A 17 64.93 -26.52 -77.64
C LEU A 17 64.25 -25.27 -77.10
N GLU A 18 64.22 -24.19 -77.88
CA GLU A 18 63.57 -22.94 -77.47
C GLU A 18 62.05 -23.11 -77.25
N VAL A 19 61.39 -23.93 -78.08
CA VAL A 19 59.97 -24.29 -77.90
C VAL A 19 59.77 -25.12 -76.63
N TYR A 20 60.65 -26.10 -76.37
CA TYR A 20 60.59 -26.90 -75.14
C TYR A 20 60.83 -26.05 -73.89
N GLU A 21 61.81 -25.14 -73.92
CA GLU A 21 62.12 -24.25 -72.82
C GLU A 21 60.97 -23.28 -72.51
N LYS A 22 60.35 -22.71 -73.55
CA LYS A 22 59.14 -21.89 -73.41
C LYS A 22 57.98 -22.69 -72.80
N SER A 23 57.79 -23.94 -73.21
CA SER A 23 56.76 -24.83 -72.65
C SER A 23 57.01 -25.16 -71.18
N LEU A 24 58.27 -25.46 -70.82
CA LEU A 24 58.68 -25.75 -69.45
C LEU A 24 58.51 -24.54 -68.54
N ASN A 25 58.86 -23.34 -69.03
CA ASN A 25 58.68 -22.10 -68.30
C ASN A 25 57.20 -21.76 -68.09
N ARG A 26 56.32 -21.99 -69.07
CA ARG A 26 54.86 -21.88 -68.90
C ARG A 26 54.34 -22.83 -67.83
N LYS A 27 54.79 -24.10 -67.84
CA LYS A 27 54.37 -25.10 -66.85
C LYS A 27 54.85 -24.76 -65.43
N ARG A 28 56.08 -24.25 -65.28
CA ARG A 28 56.60 -23.76 -63.99
C ARG A 28 55.78 -22.57 -63.47
N LYS A 29 55.43 -21.61 -64.33
CA LYS A 29 54.58 -20.47 -63.96
C LYS A 29 53.19 -20.91 -63.51
N ASN A 30 52.58 -21.86 -64.22
CA ASN A 30 51.27 -22.41 -63.83
C ASN A 30 51.33 -23.17 -62.50
N MET A 31 52.35 -24.00 -62.26
CA MET A 31 52.51 -24.69 -60.97
C MET A 31 52.76 -23.72 -59.82
N ALA A 32 53.51 -22.64 -60.05
CA ALA A 32 53.72 -21.61 -59.05
C ALA A 32 52.41 -20.87 -58.72
N GLN A 33 51.61 -20.52 -59.74
CA GLN A 33 50.28 -19.93 -59.54
C GLN A 33 49.33 -20.88 -58.80
N GLU A 34 49.31 -22.16 -59.15
CA GLU A 34 48.44 -23.15 -58.52
C GLU A 34 48.80 -23.39 -57.05
N LYS A 35 50.09 -23.42 -56.70
CA LYS A 35 50.55 -23.51 -55.30
C LYS A 35 50.10 -22.32 -54.45
N VAL A 36 49.94 -21.14 -55.05
CA VAL A 36 49.48 -19.94 -54.35
C VAL A 36 47.95 -19.87 -54.30
N LEU A 37 47.26 -20.29 -55.36
CA LEU A 37 45.80 -20.21 -55.46
C LEU A 37 45.08 -21.28 -54.64
N ARG A 38 45.63 -22.50 -54.52
CA ARG A 38 44.98 -23.60 -53.80
C ARG A 38 44.74 -23.31 -52.31
N PRO A 39 45.73 -22.87 -51.52
CA PRO A 39 45.53 -22.54 -50.11
C PRO A 39 44.50 -21.43 -49.92
N ARG A 40 44.60 -20.39 -50.75
CA ARG A 40 43.69 -19.24 -50.74
C ARG A 40 42.24 -19.63 -51.04
N SER A 41 42.05 -20.58 -51.97
CA SER A 41 40.71 -21.14 -52.26
C SER A 41 40.17 -21.97 -51.09
N CYS A 42 41.03 -22.63 -50.32
CA CYS A 42 40.63 -23.40 -49.14
C CYS A 42 40.23 -22.48 -47.98
N GLU A 43 41.01 -21.42 -47.72
CA GLU A 43 40.70 -20.39 -46.72
C GLU A 43 39.40 -19.64 -47.03
N LEU A 44 39.19 -19.28 -48.30
CA LEU A 44 37.94 -18.65 -48.74
C LEU A 44 36.74 -19.58 -48.54
N GLN A 45 36.90 -20.88 -48.75
CA GLN A 45 35.83 -21.84 -48.57
C GLN A 45 35.41 -21.95 -47.09
N THR A 46 36.37 -22.00 -46.16
CA THR A 46 36.08 -22.02 -44.73
C THR A 46 35.41 -20.75 -44.22
N GLU A 47 35.76 -19.59 -44.80
CA GLU A 47 35.12 -18.32 -44.49
C GLU A 47 33.69 -18.27 -45.01
N VAL A 48 33.44 -18.77 -46.23
CA VAL A 48 32.09 -18.89 -46.80
C VAL A 48 31.21 -19.80 -45.95
N ASP A 49 31.73 -20.93 -45.48
CA ASP A 49 30.96 -21.87 -44.66
C ASP A 49 30.68 -21.28 -43.27
N SER A 50 31.63 -20.54 -42.68
CA SER A 50 31.40 -19.77 -41.44
C SER A 50 30.34 -18.68 -41.63
N ASN A 51 30.38 -17.93 -42.74
CA ASN A 51 29.38 -16.91 -43.05
C ASN A 51 27.99 -17.50 -43.24
N ARG A 52 27.86 -18.67 -43.90
CA ARG A 52 26.59 -19.39 -44.01
C ARG A 52 26.03 -19.80 -42.65
N GLN A 53 26.89 -20.18 -41.71
CA GLN A 53 26.50 -20.50 -40.34
C GLN A 53 25.99 -19.25 -39.61
N ASN A 54 26.74 -18.14 -39.68
CA ASN A 54 26.35 -16.86 -39.07
C ASN A 54 25.01 -16.36 -39.63
N GLU A 55 24.79 -16.47 -40.95
CA GLU A 55 23.50 -16.13 -41.56
C GLU A 55 22.34 -16.96 -41.01
N ARG A 56 22.56 -18.24 -40.66
CA ARG A 56 21.51 -19.05 -40.02
C ARG A 56 21.21 -18.57 -38.62
N GLN A 57 22.25 -18.29 -37.84
CA GLN A 57 22.11 -17.78 -36.47
C GLN A 57 21.42 -16.42 -36.45
N ILE A 58 21.74 -15.52 -37.38
CA ILE A 58 21.08 -14.21 -37.51
C ILE A 58 19.58 -14.42 -37.77
N ARG A 59 19.20 -15.30 -38.71
CA ARG A 59 17.79 -15.57 -39.00
C ARG A 59 17.04 -16.19 -37.81
N GLU A 60 17.68 -17.08 -37.06
CA GLU A 60 17.12 -17.67 -35.84
C GLU A 60 16.86 -16.59 -34.78
N LEU A 61 17.84 -15.70 -34.55
CA LEU A 61 17.70 -14.57 -33.63
C LEU A 61 16.64 -13.57 -34.08
N GLU A 62 16.54 -13.27 -35.38
CA GLU A 62 15.47 -12.41 -35.93
C GLU A 62 14.08 -13.01 -35.70
N GLN A 63 13.96 -14.33 -35.80
CA GLN A 63 12.71 -15.04 -35.54
C GLN A 63 12.35 -14.99 -34.04
N GLU A 64 13.31 -15.23 -33.15
CA GLU A 64 13.10 -15.11 -31.70
C GLU A 64 12.74 -13.67 -31.30
N TYR A 65 13.43 -12.67 -31.84
CA TYR A 65 13.12 -11.27 -31.60
C TYR A 65 11.69 -10.90 -32.00
N SER A 66 11.25 -11.39 -33.16
CA SER A 66 9.87 -11.21 -33.64
C SER A 66 8.84 -11.87 -32.71
N GLN A 67 9.17 -13.02 -32.11
CA GLN A 67 8.31 -13.68 -31.13
C GLN A 67 8.19 -12.86 -29.84
N TYR A 68 9.31 -12.38 -29.29
CA TYR A 68 9.30 -11.53 -28.10
C TYR A 68 8.54 -10.22 -28.33
N GLU A 69 8.67 -9.61 -29.51
CA GLU A 69 7.91 -8.41 -29.86
C GLU A 69 6.40 -8.67 -29.85
N GLN A 70 5.97 -9.82 -30.39
CA GLN A 70 4.56 -10.22 -30.37
C GLN A 70 4.06 -10.53 -28.95
N GLU A 71 4.87 -11.15 -28.10
CA GLU A 71 4.54 -11.45 -26.71
C GLU A 71 4.39 -10.15 -25.89
N ILE A 72 5.31 -9.21 -26.04
CA ILE A 72 5.23 -7.88 -25.41
C ILE A 72 3.95 -7.16 -25.84
N GLN A 73 3.60 -7.21 -27.14
CA GLN A 73 2.34 -6.61 -27.61
C GLN A 73 1.10 -7.27 -26.99
N ASN A 74 1.11 -8.59 -26.82
CA ASN A 74 -0.01 -9.30 -26.20
C ASN A 74 -0.12 -8.97 -24.71
N LEU A 75 1.00 -8.93 -23.98
CA LEU A 75 1.04 -8.55 -22.57
C LEU A 75 0.55 -7.11 -22.37
N ASN A 76 0.99 -6.16 -23.21
CA ASN A 76 0.54 -4.77 -23.14
C ASN A 76 -0.97 -4.63 -23.35
N ARG A 77 -1.55 -5.40 -24.28
CA ARG A 77 -3.01 -5.41 -24.47
C ARG A 77 -3.75 -5.96 -23.26
N GLU A 78 -3.17 -6.94 -22.57
CA GLU A 78 -3.78 -7.52 -21.38
C GLU A 78 -3.72 -6.55 -20.20
N ILE A 79 -2.59 -5.85 -20.02
CA ILE A 79 -2.46 -4.78 -19.04
C ILE A 79 -3.52 -3.70 -19.28
N GLU A 80 -3.67 -3.22 -20.52
CA GLU A 80 -4.67 -2.20 -20.87
C GLU A 80 -6.11 -2.67 -20.57
N ARG A 81 -6.43 -3.95 -20.79
CA ARG A 81 -7.76 -4.50 -20.43
C ARG A 81 -7.98 -4.51 -18.92
N LEU A 82 -6.98 -4.95 -18.15
CA LEU A 82 -7.07 -5.00 -16.69
C LEU A 82 -7.18 -3.61 -16.08
N GLU A 83 -6.42 -2.64 -16.61
CA GLU A 83 -6.51 -1.23 -16.21
C GLU A 83 -7.93 -0.70 -16.43
N ASN A 84 -8.48 -0.86 -17.64
CA ASN A 84 -9.85 -0.42 -17.95
C ASN A 84 -10.90 -1.10 -17.03
N ALA A 85 -10.78 -2.40 -16.78
CA ALA A 85 -11.69 -3.11 -15.89
C ALA A 85 -11.63 -2.57 -14.45
N SER A 86 -10.43 -2.28 -13.95
CA SER A 86 -10.26 -1.71 -12.62
C SER A 86 -10.80 -0.27 -12.52
N GLU A 87 -10.66 0.53 -13.58
CA GLU A 87 -11.23 1.88 -13.64
C GLU A 87 -12.77 1.85 -13.61
N GLU A 88 -13.39 0.89 -14.30
CA GLU A 88 -14.83 0.66 -14.27
C GLU A 88 -15.32 0.26 -12.87
N GLU A 89 -14.66 -0.68 -12.21
CA GLU A 89 -14.99 -1.10 -10.84
C GLU A 89 -14.87 0.07 -9.85
N ILE A 90 -13.81 0.88 -9.95
CA ILE A 90 -13.63 2.08 -9.12
C ILE A 90 -14.76 3.09 -9.37
N ALA A 91 -15.16 3.30 -10.63
CA ALA A 91 -16.26 4.21 -10.96
C ALA A 91 -17.59 3.73 -10.37
N GLU A 92 -17.88 2.43 -10.43
CA GLU A 92 -19.08 1.83 -9.85
C GLU A 92 -19.09 1.98 -8.32
N LEU A 93 -18.01 1.60 -7.65
CA LEU A 93 -17.87 1.74 -6.19
C LEU A 93 -18.02 3.20 -5.74
N LYS A 94 -17.45 4.15 -6.48
CA LYS A 94 -17.58 5.58 -6.19
C LYS A 94 -19.03 6.05 -6.31
N SER A 95 -19.78 5.52 -7.28
CA SER A 95 -21.21 5.80 -7.43
C SER A 95 -22.04 5.23 -6.26
N GLU A 96 -21.70 4.01 -5.79
CA GLU A 96 -22.37 3.38 -4.66
C GLU A 96 -22.10 4.13 -3.35
N ILE A 97 -20.84 4.54 -3.11
CA ILE A 97 -20.47 5.39 -1.97
C ILE A 97 -21.26 6.70 -1.98
N SER A 98 -21.42 7.34 -3.14
CA SER A 98 -22.22 8.56 -3.28
C SER A 98 -23.70 8.32 -2.92
N SER A 99 -24.29 7.23 -3.40
CA SER A 99 -25.66 6.82 -3.08
C SER A 99 -25.84 6.55 -1.58
N LEU A 100 -24.92 5.80 -0.97
CA LEU A 100 -24.94 5.50 0.46
C LEU A 100 -24.75 6.75 1.32
N LYS A 101 -23.86 7.66 0.92
CA LYS A 101 -23.65 8.94 1.60
C LYS A 101 -24.92 9.79 1.62
N ASN A 102 -25.66 9.83 0.51
CA ASN A 102 -26.95 10.53 0.44
C ASN A 102 -27.99 9.89 1.35
N LYS A 103 -28.10 8.55 1.35
CA LYS A 103 -29.01 7.83 2.26
C LYS A 103 -28.66 8.07 3.73
N LEU A 104 -27.38 8.07 4.08
CA LEU A 104 -26.90 8.33 5.44
C LEU A 104 -27.24 9.75 5.88
N TYR A 105 -27.04 10.75 5.01
CA TYR A 105 -27.42 12.13 5.27
C TYR A 105 -28.92 12.27 5.55
N GLN A 106 -29.76 11.65 4.72
CA GLN A 106 -31.21 11.67 4.90
C GLN A 106 -31.65 11.00 6.20
N THR A 107 -31.06 9.85 6.52
CA THR A 107 -31.36 9.10 7.77
C THR A 107 -30.93 9.90 9.00
N LYS A 108 -29.75 10.54 8.96
CA LYS A 108 -29.27 11.40 10.06
C LYS A 108 -30.17 12.62 10.28
N LYS A 109 -30.75 13.17 9.20
CA LYS A 109 -31.75 14.24 9.30
C LYS A 109 -33.02 13.75 10.00
N ASP A 110 -33.55 12.60 9.60
CA ASP A 110 -34.74 11.99 10.20
C ASP A 110 -34.54 11.67 11.70
N VAL A 111 -33.38 11.14 12.09
CA VAL A 111 -33.05 10.90 13.50
C VAL A 111 -33.10 12.20 14.31
N ARG A 112 -32.51 13.30 13.81
CA ARG A 112 -32.56 14.59 14.51
C ARG A 112 -33.97 15.14 14.65
N ASP A 113 -34.81 14.96 13.63
CA ASP A 113 -36.20 15.41 13.68
C ASP A 113 -37.01 14.58 14.69
N LYS A 114 -36.73 13.26 14.79
CA LYS A 114 -37.30 12.38 15.81
C LYS A 114 -36.80 12.68 17.22
N GLU A 115 -35.52 13.01 17.40
CA GLU A 115 -34.97 13.44 18.68
C GLU A 115 -35.70 14.67 19.21
N LYS A 116 -35.94 15.69 18.36
CA LYS A 116 -36.74 16.87 18.73
C LYS A 116 -38.16 16.50 19.14
N TYR A 117 -38.78 15.56 18.42
CA TYR A 117 -40.12 15.08 18.75
C TYR A 117 -40.14 14.35 20.11
N ILE A 118 -39.16 13.50 20.39
CA ILE A 118 -39.01 12.82 21.69
C ILE A 118 -38.84 13.86 22.80
N SER A 119 -37.98 14.87 22.64
CA SER A 119 -37.81 15.93 23.64
C SER A 119 -39.12 16.67 23.93
N SER A 120 -39.97 16.88 22.91
CA SER A 120 -41.30 17.49 23.11
C SER A 120 -42.27 16.58 23.88
N LEU A 121 -42.18 15.26 23.69
CA LEU A 121 -42.98 14.28 24.42
C LEU A 121 -42.52 14.14 25.87
N GLU A 122 -41.21 14.11 26.12
CA GLU A 122 -40.63 14.06 27.46
C GLU A 122 -41.05 15.28 28.29
N ALA A 123 -41.05 16.48 27.70
CA ALA A 123 -41.53 17.69 28.37
C ALA A 123 -43.01 17.58 28.79
N ARG A 124 -43.87 17.07 27.90
CA ARG A 124 -45.30 16.83 28.21
C ARG A 124 -45.49 15.75 29.28
N LEU A 125 -44.64 14.71 29.28
CA LEU A 125 -44.69 13.65 30.28
C LEU A 125 -44.37 14.22 31.66
N VAL A 126 -43.29 14.99 31.79
CA VAL A 126 -42.90 15.67 33.05
C VAL A 126 -44.02 16.57 33.56
N GLU A 127 -44.66 17.34 32.68
CA GLU A 127 -45.80 18.18 33.07
C GLU A 127 -46.97 17.34 33.61
N SER A 128 -47.29 16.24 32.94
CA SER A 128 -48.35 15.33 33.38
C SER A 128 -48.02 14.62 34.71
N GLU A 129 -46.76 14.26 34.93
CA GLU A 129 -46.30 13.68 36.20
C GLU A 129 -46.47 14.66 37.37
N GLU A 130 -46.16 15.93 37.17
CA GLU A 130 -46.36 16.97 38.18
C GLU A 130 -47.87 17.19 38.46
N GLN A 131 -48.72 17.13 37.43
CA GLN A 131 -50.17 17.15 37.61
C GLN A 131 -50.67 15.95 38.43
N VAL A 132 -50.20 14.74 38.13
CA VAL A 132 -50.53 13.52 38.90
C VAL A 132 -50.07 13.65 40.35
N LYS A 133 -48.87 14.20 40.59
CA LYS A 133 -48.36 14.44 41.94
C LYS A 133 -49.24 15.42 42.72
N LYS A 134 -49.71 16.49 42.08
CA LYS A 134 -50.66 17.45 42.66
C LYS A 134 -51.99 16.78 43.00
N LEU A 135 -52.54 15.98 42.09
CA LEU A 135 -53.77 15.21 42.33
C LEU A 135 -53.61 14.23 43.50
N ARG A 136 -52.47 13.52 43.61
CA ARG A 136 -52.18 12.64 44.75
C ARG A 136 -52.17 13.40 46.08
N CYS A 137 -51.59 14.61 46.11
CA CYS A 137 -51.64 15.47 47.30
C CYS A 137 -53.08 15.86 47.65
N GLN A 138 -53.91 16.22 46.66
CA GLN A 138 -55.32 16.53 46.90
C GLN A 138 -56.10 15.33 47.44
N ILE A 139 -55.89 14.13 46.89
CA ILE A 139 -56.51 12.89 47.39
C ILE A 139 -56.09 12.63 48.84
N LYS A 140 -54.81 12.82 49.17
CA LYS A 140 -54.30 12.66 50.55
C LYS A 140 -55.00 13.61 51.52
N THR A 141 -55.22 14.86 51.12
CA THR A 141 -55.99 15.84 51.92
C THR A 141 -57.45 15.43 52.09
N ILE A 142 -58.12 14.97 51.03
CA ILE A 142 -59.51 14.50 51.14
C ILE A 142 -59.61 13.27 52.05
N SER A 143 -58.64 12.36 51.99
CA SER A 143 -58.62 11.16 52.82
C SER A 143 -58.41 11.44 54.31
N SER A 144 -57.70 12.51 54.70
CA SER A 144 -57.58 12.90 56.10
C SER A 144 -58.87 13.50 56.67
N TRP A 145 -59.71 14.10 55.80
CA TRP A 145 -61.03 14.63 56.18
C TRP A 145 -62.09 13.54 56.36
N LYS A 146 -61.80 12.29 55.94
CA LYS A 146 -62.71 11.15 56.01
C LYS A 146 -62.67 10.39 57.36
N ASN A 147 -61.79 10.76 58.29
CA ASN A 147 -61.61 10.06 59.58
C ASN A 147 -62.33 10.72 60.78
N SER A 148 -63.57 11.18 60.60
CA SER A 148 -64.48 11.59 61.71
C SER A 148 -65.86 10.91 61.51
N PRO A 149 -66.61 10.53 62.57
CA PRO A 149 -67.59 9.47 62.46
C PRO A 149 -68.98 9.93 62.01
N GLU A 150 -69.62 9.02 61.25
CA GLU A 150 -71.07 8.82 61.05
C GLU A 150 -71.82 9.88 60.18
N ARG A 151 -72.76 9.57 59.27
CA ARG A 151 -73.69 8.43 59.09
C ARG A 151 -74.45 8.60 57.75
N GLY A 152 -74.76 7.50 57.06
CA GLY A 152 -76.09 7.28 56.45
C GLY A 152 -76.39 7.66 54.97
N ASN A 153 -76.15 6.69 54.08
CA ASN A 153 -77.00 6.15 52.99
C ASN A 153 -77.59 6.97 51.82
N SER A 154 -77.67 6.24 50.68
CA SER A 154 -78.51 6.38 49.46
C SER A 154 -77.77 7.01 48.26
N LEU A 155 -77.77 6.50 47.01
CA LEU A 155 -78.55 5.48 46.29
C LEU A 155 -77.71 5.02 45.07
N ASN A 156 -77.91 3.78 44.62
CA ASN A 156 -77.39 3.18 43.38
C ASN A 156 -77.49 4.09 42.13
N LEU A 157 -76.41 4.17 41.34
CA LEU A 157 -76.50 4.14 39.88
C LEU A 157 -75.16 3.62 39.30
N TYR A 158 -75.14 2.35 38.93
CA TYR A 158 -74.03 1.68 38.27
C TYR A 158 -74.17 1.96 36.76
N ASN A 159 -73.45 2.96 36.24
CA ASN A 159 -73.37 3.20 34.80
C ASN A 159 -72.34 2.24 34.20
N SER A 160 -72.83 1.24 33.46
CA SER A 160 -72.04 0.18 32.82
C SER A 160 -71.41 0.61 31.48
N ASP A 161 -71.53 1.88 31.09
CA ASP A 161 -71.22 2.31 29.71
C ASP A 161 -69.75 2.69 29.51
N ASP A 162 -69.06 3.24 30.53
CA ASP A 162 -67.64 3.64 30.42
C ASP A 162 -66.68 2.43 30.37
N ASN A 163 -67.06 1.32 31.00
CA ASN A 163 -66.28 0.08 30.94
C ASN A 163 -66.41 -0.62 29.58
N MET A 164 -67.55 -0.52 28.90
CA MET A 164 -67.73 -1.13 27.57
C MET A 164 -66.96 -0.37 26.48
N ALA A 165 -66.92 0.97 26.56
CA ALA A 165 -66.10 1.79 25.65
C ALA A 165 -64.60 1.47 25.77
N THR A 166 -64.12 1.28 27.01
CA THR A 166 -62.72 0.96 27.29
C THR A 166 -62.35 -0.47 26.84
N ILE A 167 -63.28 -1.43 26.96
CA ILE A 167 -63.09 -2.80 26.48
C ILE A 167 -63.06 -2.86 24.94
N ILE A 168 -63.88 -2.06 24.25
CA ILE A 168 -63.86 -1.96 22.78
C ILE A 168 -62.55 -1.34 22.27
N GLU A 169 -62.05 -0.28 22.89
CA GLU A 169 -60.75 0.31 22.50
C GLU A 169 -59.59 -0.65 22.74
N LEU A 170 -59.59 -1.40 23.85
CA LEU A 170 -58.59 -2.44 24.11
C LEU A 170 -58.68 -3.60 23.11
N ALA A 171 -59.89 -4.01 22.73
CA ALA A 171 -60.08 -5.04 21.71
C ALA A 171 -59.57 -4.58 20.33
N ASN A 172 -59.85 -3.33 19.93
CA ASN A 172 -59.34 -2.75 18.68
C ASN A 172 -57.81 -2.56 18.71
N ALA A 173 -57.23 -2.20 19.86
CA ALA A 173 -55.78 -2.10 20.02
C ALA A 173 -55.11 -3.48 19.91
N ILE A 174 -55.73 -4.53 20.47
CA ILE A 174 -55.26 -5.92 20.37
C ILE A 174 -55.39 -6.44 18.93
N ASP A 175 -56.49 -6.18 18.23
CA ASP A 175 -56.64 -6.53 16.80
C ASP A 175 -55.58 -5.83 15.93
N SER A 176 -55.30 -4.54 16.18
CA SER A 176 -54.21 -3.82 15.46
C SER A 176 -52.81 -4.39 15.74
N PHE A 177 -52.62 -4.97 16.93
CA PHE A 177 -51.36 -5.60 17.34
C PHE A 177 -51.20 -7.00 16.71
N VAL A 178 -52.30 -7.72 16.47
CA VAL A 178 -52.32 -9.02 15.81
C VAL A 178 -52.16 -8.88 14.29
N ASP A 179 -52.71 -7.82 13.69
CA ASP A 179 -52.48 -7.45 12.27
C ASP A 179 -51.08 -6.85 12.00
N ASN A 180 -50.25 -6.72 13.04
CA ASN A 180 -48.85 -6.30 12.96
C ASN A 180 -47.91 -7.36 12.34
N GLN A 181 -48.47 -8.26 11.54
CA GLN A 181 -47.77 -9.26 10.75
C GLN A 181 -46.67 -8.63 9.89
N SER A 182 -46.79 -7.34 9.51
CA SER A 182 -45.77 -6.57 8.81
C SER A 182 -44.53 -6.28 9.68
N THR A 183 -44.69 -5.87 10.94
CA THR A 183 -43.56 -5.61 11.86
C THR A 183 -42.95 -6.92 12.35
N THR A 184 -43.74 -7.95 12.63
CA THR A 184 -43.19 -9.27 13.00
C THR A 184 -42.44 -9.90 11.81
N ARG A 185 -42.95 -9.79 10.58
CA ARG A 185 -42.20 -10.18 9.36
C ARG A 185 -40.95 -9.33 9.16
N ALA A 186 -40.97 -8.03 9.44
CA ALA A 186 -39.81 -7.16 9.31
C ALA A 186 -38.71 -7.50 10.34
N ILE A 187 -39.09 -7.77 11.60
CA ILE A 187 -38.17 -8.20 12.66
C ILE A 187 -37.56 -9.55 12.34
N ILE A 188 -38.38 -10.54 11.95
CA ILE A 188 -37.89 -11.86 11.55
C ILE A 188 -37.02 -11.76 10.29
N ALA A 189 -37.41 -10.95 9.30
CA ALA A 189 -36.59 -10.73 8.10
C ALA A 189 -35.25 -10.05 8.42
N ASP A 190 -35.19 -9.12 9.37
CA ASP A 190 -33.93 -8.51 9.81
C ASP A 190 -33.05 -9.51 10.56
N GLN A 191 -33.64 -10.34 11.44
CA GLN A 191 -32.93 -11.42 12.12
C GLN A 191 -32.37 -12.46 11.14
N VAL A 192 -33.16 -12.88 10.14
CA VAL A 192 -32.71 -13.79 9.08
C VAL A 192 -31.61 -13.13 8.24
N LYS A 193 -31.76 -11.85 7.85
CA LYS A 193 -30.69 -11.13 7.11
C LYS A 193 -29.40 -11.02 7.92
N ARG A 194 -29.48 -10.80 9.23
CA ARG A 194 -28.31 -10.78 10.13
C ARG A 194 -27.65 -12.16 10.21
N ALA A 195 -28.42 -13.22 10.40
CA ALA A 195 -27.92 -14.60 10.42
C ALA A 195 -27.27 -14.98 9.08
N THR A 196 -27.89 -14.67 7.95
CA THR A 196 -27.33 -14.93 6.61
C THR A 196 -26.04 -14.15 6.37
N ARG A 197 -25.92 -12.90 6.85
CA ARG A 197 -24.66 -12.15 6.79
C ARG A 197 -23.57 -12.79 7.63
N GLN A 198 -23.90 -13.31 8.82
CA GLN A 198 -22.93 -14.03 9.66
C GLN A 198 -22.46 -15.33 9.00
N ILE A 199 -23.37 -16.07 8.35
CA ILE A 199 -23.04 -17.28 7.60
C ILE A 199 -22.12 -16.94 6.42
N ARG A 200 -22.44 -15.92 5.61
CA ARG A 200 -21.58 -15.49 4.50
C ARG A 200 -20.19 -15.03 4.96
N ARG A 201 -20.10 -14.30 6.06
CA ARG A 201 -18.79 -13.91 6.64
C ARG A 201 -17.97 -15.13 7.04
N LYS A 202 -18.59 -16.09 7.73
CA LYS A 202 -17.92 -17.35 8.09
C LYS A 202 -17.53 -18.16 6.86
N GLU A 203 -18.35 -18.17 5.81
CA GLU A 203 -18.04 -18.81 4.53
C GLU A 203 -16.85 -18.15 3.83
N THR A 204 -16.77 -16.81 3.80
CA THR A 204 -15.59 -16.10 3.27
C THR A 204 -14.34 -16.37 4.09
N THR A 205 -14.44 -16.42 5.43
CA THR A 205 -13.31 -16.81 6.30
C THR A 205 -12.88 -18.26 6.05
N LEU A 206 -13.83 -19.17 5.86
CA LEU A 206 -13.53 -20.57 5.54
C LEU A 206 -12.95 -20.72 4.14
N GLN A 207 -13.43 -19.96 3.15
CA GLN A 207 -12.86 -19.91 1.79
C GLN A 207 -11.46 -19.31 1.79
N GLN A 208 -11.21 -18.24 2.54
CA GLN A 208 -9.87 -17.67 2.76
C GLN A 208 -8.95 -18.68 3.45
N ASN A 209 -9.43 -19.38 4.48
CA ASN A 209 -8.69 -20.44 5.15
C ASN A 209 -8.41 -21.63 4.20
N LEU A 210 -9.35 -21.96 3.30
CA LEU A 210 -9.18 -23.03 2.31
C LEU A 210 -8.16 -22.64 1.23
N ILE A 211 -8.18 -21.39 0.77
CA ILE A 211 -7.20 -20.83 -0.17
C ILE A 211 -5.81 -20.75 0.48
N LEU A 212 -5.73 -20.34 1.76
CA LEU A 212 -4.51 -20.34 2.57
C LEU A 212 -3.95 -21.74 2.85
N ASN A 213 -4.79 -22.77 2.89
CA ASN A 213 -4.36 -24.15 3.12
C ASN A 213 -3.88 -24.88 1.84
N MET A 214 -4.20 -24.36 0.64
CA MET A 214 -3.84 -24.99 -0.64
C MET A 214 -2.59 -24.39 -1.31
N ALA A 215 -2.22 -23.15 -0.98
CA ALA A 215 -0.92 -22.58 -1.31
C ALA A 215 -0.06 -22.64 -0.04
N GLY A 216 1.10 -23.31 -0.07
CA GLY A 216 1.99 -23.40 1.10
C GLY A 216 2.09 -22.05 1.85
N ILE A 217 1.91 -22.11 3.17
CA ILE A 217 1.66 -20.98 4.09
C ILE A 217 2.41 -19.71 3.64
N PRO A 218 1.72 -18.68 3.11
CA PRO A 218 2.34 -17.41 2.80
C PRO A 218 2.70 -16.73 4.13
N HIS A 219 4.00 -16.59 4.41
CA HIS A 219 4.47 -15.78 5.54
C HIS A 219 4.02 -14.34 5.31
N PRO A 220 3.26 -13.71 6.24
CA PRO A 220 2.77 -12.35 6.05
C PRO A 220 3.95 -11.39 5.95
N TYR A 221 3.98 -10.58 4.90
CA TYR A 221 4.98 -9.53 4.72
C TYR A 221 4.33 -8.16 4.91
N PHE A 222 5.12 -7.22 5.41
CA PHE A 222 4.72 -5.83 5.61
C PHE A 222 5.82 -4.89 5.12
N ASP A 223 5.47 -4.05 4.15
CA ASP A 223 6.26 -2.94 3.64
C ASP A 223 5.54 -1.59 3.86
N CYS A 224 6.19 -0.48 3.52
CA CYS A 224 5.69 0.87 3.80
C CYS A 224 4.41 1.27 3.05
N ASP A 225 4.08 0.54 1.97
CA ASP A 225 2.88 0.76 1.15
C ASP A 225 1.67 -0.06 1.62
N ASP A 226 1.88 -0.98 2.58
CA ASP A 226 0.84 -1.90 3.03
C ASP A 226 -0.07 -1.26 4.09
N SER A 227 -1.34 -1.67 4.08
CA SER A 227 -2.33 -1.32 5.10
C SER A 227 -1.99 -1.98 6.43
N ILE A 228 -1.60 -1.19 7.45
CA ILE A 228 -1.34 -1.69 8.82
C ILE A 228 -2.51 -2.52 9.36
N PRO A 229 -3.80 -2.09 9.25
CA PRO A 229 -4.93 -2.91 9.72
C PRO A 229 -5.02 -4.28 9.05
N ASP A 230 -4.82 -4.35 7.73
CA ASP A 230 -4.94 -5.60 6.97
C ASP A 230 -3.76 -6.55 7.27
N PHE A 231 -2.56 -6.01 7.37
CA PHE A 231 -1.37 -6.75 7.81
C PHE A 231 -1.58 -7.37 9.20
N LEU A 232 -2.05 -6.59 10.17
CA LEU A 232 -2.27 -7.09 11.52
C LEU A 232 -3.35 -8.18 11.58
N ALA A 233 -4.37 -8.11 10.71
CA ALA A 233 -5.36 -9.17 10.59
C ALA A 233 -4.75 -10.48 10.05
N GLN A 234 -3.87 -10.39 9.06
CA GLN A 234 -3.14 -11.54 8.52
C GLN A 234 -2.15 -12.12 9.52
N LEU A 235 -1.37 -11.27 10.20
CA LEU A 235 -0.45 -11.69 11.25
C LEU A 235 -1.17 -12.41 12.39
N ARG A 236 -2.36 -11.94 12.77
CA ARG A 236 -3.18 -12.58 13.81
C ARG A 236 -3.56 -14.02 13.42
N LEU A 237 -3.91 -14.25 12.16
CA LEU A 237 -4.22 -15.59 11.64
C LEU A 237 -2.97 -16.48 11.58
N ASP A 238 -1.83 -15.94 11.13
CA ASP A 238 -0.56 -16.68 11.07
C ASP A 238 -0.09 -17.12 12.47
N LEU A 239 -0.13 -16.22 13.46
CA LEU A 239 0.23 -16.55 14.85
C LEU A 239 -0.71 -17.62 15.45
N GLN A 240 -2.02 -17.53 15.18
CA GLN A 240 -2.99 -18.56 15.60
C GLN A 240 -2.70 -19.92 14.99
N ASN A 241 -2.39 -19.96 13.70
CA ASN A 241 -2.05 -21.20 12.99
C ASN A 241 -0.75 -21.84 13.49
N ARG A 242 0.19 -21.00 13.97
CA ARG A 242 1.45 -21.45 14.58
C ARG A 242 1.33 -21.81 16.06
N GLY A 243 0.17 -21.61 16.67
CA GLY A 243 -0.05 -21.86 18.10
C GLY A 243 0.69 -20.88 19.02
N ILE A 244 1.00 -19.67 18.51
CA ILE A 244 1.70 -18.63 19.28
C ILE A 244 0.67 -17.70 19.88
N ASP A 245 0.55 -17.71 21.21
CA ASP A 245 -0.32 -16.78 21.92
C ASP A 245 0.44 -15.51 22.34
N PRO A 246 0.16 -14.34 21.72
CA PRO A 246 0.76 -13.07 22.13
C PRO A 246 0.30 -12.57 23.51
N ASN A 247 -0.66 -13.24 24.16
CA ASN A 247 -1.04 -12.94 25.54
C ASN A 247 -0.35 -13.84 26.57
N ASP A 248 0.40 -14.85 26.15
CA ASP A 248 1.00 -15.81 27.06
C ASP A 248 2.06 -15.15 27.97
N ASN A 249 2.07 -15.60 29.22
CA ASN A 249 2.92 -15.15 30.32
C ASN A 249 3.61 -16.33 31.02
N VAL A 250 3.36 -17.57 30.57
CA VAL A 250 3.68 -18.79 31.30
C VAL A 250 4.74 -19.59 30.54
N GLY A 251 5.93 -19.72 31.11
CA GLY A 251 7.00 -20.56 30.56
C GLY A 251 8.40 -19.96 30.72
N ASP A 252 9.43 -20.79 30.52
CA ASP A 252 10.81 -20.32 30.40
C ASP A 252 10.98 -19.53 29.08
N PRO A 253 11.80 -18.47 29.05
CA PRO A 253 12.02 -17.69 27.83
C PRO A 253 12.54 -18.56 26.65
N PRO A 254 12.13 -18.28 25.40
CA PRO A 254 11.25 -17.17 25.00
C PRO A 254 9.76 -17.49 25.25
N THR A 255 9.06 -16.57 25.93
CA THR A 255 7.61 -16.67 26.17
C THR A 255 6.82 -16.54 24.86
N GLY A 256 5.53 -16.92 24.84
CA GLY A 256 4.66 -16.73 23.66
C GLY A 256 4.65 -15.29 23.13
N ARG A 257 4.88 -14.30 24.01
CA ARG A 257 5.07 -12.88 23.65
C ARG A 257 6.39 -12.57 22.97
N ASP A 258 7.49 -13.15 23.45
CA ASP A 258 8.82 -12.97 22.86
C ASP A 258 8.87 -13.61 21.47
N ASN A 259 8.20 -14.74 21.30
CA ASN A 259 8.00 -15.36 19.99
C ASN A 259 7.13 -14.48 19.09
N ALA A 260 6.01 -13.95 19.60
CA ALA A 260 5.12 -13.09 18.80
C ALA A 260 5.80 -11.80 18.30
N ILE A 261 6.61 -11.13 19.14
CA ILE A 261 7.34 -9.92 18.72
C ILE A 261 8.48 -10.25 17.73
N GLY A 262 9.15 -11.39 17.93
CA GLY A 262 10.10 -11.93 16.95
C GLY A 262 9.44 -12.20 15.60
N HIS A 263 8.25 -12.81 15.60
CA HIS A 263 7.47 -13.04 14.39
C HIS A 263 7.00 -11.75 13.73
N LEU A 264 6.51 -10.78 14.49
CA LEU A 264 6.16 -9.45 13.99
C LEU A 264 7.36 -8.83 13.25
N ARG A 265 8.56 -8.89 13.85
CA ARG A 265 9.80 -8.41 13.20
C ARG A 265 10.11 -9.17 11.90
N THR A 266 9.95 -10.50 11.87
CA THR A 266 10.24 -11.30 10.66
C THR A 266 9.32 -10.97 9.48
N CYS A 267 8.14 -10.43 9.74
CA CYS A 267 7.20 -9.98 8.71
C CYS A 267 7.62 -8.65 8.07
N MET A 268 8.39 -7.82 8.77
CA MET A 268 8.83 -6.51 8.28
C MET A 268 9.84 -6.65 7.14
N ARG A 269 9.72 -5.79 6.12
CA ARG A 269 10.64 -5.71 4.98
C ARG A 269 11.15 -4.31 4.75
N GLY A 270 12.22 -4.21 3.94
CA GLY A 270 12.73 -2.94 3.42
C GLY A 270 12.93 -1.84 4.47
N ARG A 271 12.24 -0.71 4.24
CA ARG A 271 12.28 0.47 5.11
C ARG A 271 11.64 0.20 6.46
N THR A 272 10.55 -0.56 6.47
CA THR A 272 9.79 -0.89 7.67
C THR A 272 10.59 -1.71 8.66
N LEU A 273 11.40 -2.65 8.18
CA LEU A 273 12.31 -3.41 9.04
C LEU A 273 13.35 -2.51 9.71
N LYS A 274 13.94 -1.56 8.97
CA LYS A 274 14.91 -0.60 9.54
C LYS A 274 14.27 0.28 10.61
N TRP A 275 13.05 0.76 10.37
CA TRP A 275 12.29 1.50 11.37
C TRP A 275 12.02 0.65 12.60
N PHE A 276 11.53 -0.58 12.42
CA PHE A 276 11.20 -1.49 13.53
C PHE A 276 12.44 -1.81 14.36
N ASP A 277 13.59 -2.01 13.73
CA ASP A 277 14.84 -2.24 14.43
C ASP A 277 15.23 -1.02 15.27
N ASN A 278 15.22 0.17 14.69
CA ASN A 278 15.60 1.41 15.38
C ASN A 278 14.64 1.78 16.51
N GLU A 279 13.34 1.64 16.31
CA GLU A 279 12.32 2.12 17.24
C GLU A 279 11.94 1.10 18.31
N ILE A 280 12.04 -0.20 18.00
CA ILE A 280 11.56 -1.27 18.89
C ILE A 280 12.72 -2.19 19.28
N THR A 281 13.45 -2.76 18.33
CA THR A 281 14.46 -3.80 18.65
C THR A 281 15.68 -3.25 19.39
N THR A 282 16.14 -2.03 19.08
CA THR A 282 17.28 -1.40 19.78
C THR A 282 16.93 -0.85 21.16
N LYS A 283 15.64 -0.81 21.51
CA LYS A 283 15.14 -0.24 22.76
C LYS A 283 14.90 -1.36 23.76
N GLN A 284 15.44 -1.20 24.97
CA GLN A 284 15.40 -2.26 25.99
C GLN A 284 14.13 -2.22 26.85
N ASN A 285 13.57 -1.03 27.08
CA ASN A 285 12.54 -0.80 28.09
C ASN A 285 11.39 0.05 27.54
N TRP A 286 10.32 0.17 28.31
CA TRP A 286 9.15 0.99 27.98
C TRP A 286 8.94 2.08 29.03
N GLU A 287 8.93 3.33 28.62
CA GLU A 287 8.71 4.49 29.48
C GLU A 287 7.24 4.95 29.43
N LEU A 288 6.72 5.39 30.56
CA LEU A 288 5.42 6.02 30.73
C LEU A 288 5.66 7.48 31.11
N THR A 289 5.73 8.37 30.12
CA THR A 289 6.14 9.77 30.34
C THR A 289 5.16 10.57 31.18
N ASN A 290 3.90 10.14 31.24
CA ASN A 290 2.85 10.80 32.00
C ASN A 290 2.67 10.20 33.39
N LEU A 291 3.36 9.10 33.73
CA LEU A 291 3.27 8.44 35.04
C LEU A 291 4.60 8.59 35.78
N LEU A 292 4.53 9.10 37.01
CA LEU A 292 5.70 9.30 37.86
C LEU A 292 5.86 8.16 38.89
N ASP A 293 7.10 7.85 39.28
CA ASP A 293 7.45 6.74 40.16
C ASP A 293 7.16 6.98 41.66
N ASN A 294 6.52 8.10 41.97
CA ASN A 294 6.03 8.52 43.29
C ASN A 294 4.55 8.11 43.55
N THR A 295 4.00 7.16 42.77
CA THR A 295 2.62 6.64 42.94
C THR A 295 2.36 5.96 44.28
N GLY A 296 3.42 5.60 45.02
CA GLY A 296 3.33 4.79 46.25
C GLY A 296 2.74 3.39 46.04
N GLN A 297 2.65 2.91 44.79
CA GLN A 297 2.14 1.59 44.45
C GLN A 297 3.27 0.60 44.16
N ALA A 298 3.12 -0.64 44.63
CA ALA A 298 4.14 -1.67 44.51
C ALA A 298 4.38 -2.18 43.07
N ASN A 299 3.42 -2.00 42.16
CA ASN A 299 3.54 -2.39 40.75
C ASN A 299 2.50 -1.65 39.86
N LEU A 300 2.67 -1.74 38.54
CA LEU A 300 1.75 -1.14 37.56
C LEU A 300 0.33 -1.72 37.62
N VAL A 301 0.17 -2.97 38.06
CA VAL A 301 -1.17 -3.59 38.18
C VAL A 301 -2.00 -2.82 39.19
N ALA A 302 -1.38 -2.35 40.27
CA ALA A 302 -2.04 -1.53 41.29
C ALA A 302 -2.41 -0.12 40.80
N VAL A 303 -1.78 0.39 39.74
CA VAL A 303 -2.07 1.69 39.14
C VAL A 303 -3.15 1.57 38.04
N ASN A 304 -3.25 0.42 37.38
CA ASN A 304 -4.19 0.20 36.30
C ASN A 304 -5.66 0.32 36.74
N GLY A 305 -6.45 1.10 36.02
CA GLY A 305 -7.88 1.25 36.29
C GLY A 305 -8.22 2.22 37.42
N ARG A 306 -7.21 2.88 38.02
CA ARG A 306 -7.41 3.94 39.01
C ARG A 306 -7.52 5.31 38.36
N THR A 307 -8.28 6.22 38.98
CA THR A 307 -8.32 7.62 38.56
C THR A 307 -7.08 8.37 39.00
N ALA A 308 -6.78 9.48 38.32
CA ALA A 308 -5.76 10.44 38.74
C ALA A 308 -5.88 10.81 40.24
N LEU A 309 -7.10 11.01 40.73
CA LEU A 309 -7.39 11.27 42.15
C LEU A 309 -7.05 10.11 43.08
N GLN A 310 -7.17 8.86 42.62
CA GLN A 310 -6.93 7.65 43.43
C GLN A 310 -5.45 7.25 43.51
N ILE A 311 -4.62 7.69 42.55
CA ILE A 311 -3.17 7.43 42.53
C ILE A 311 -2.42 8.57 43.25
N GLY A 312 -3.02 9.76 43.32
CA GLY A 312 -2.49 10.95 43.99
C GLY A 312 -2.10 12.03 42.97
N ALA A 313 -2.31 13.31 43.30
CA ALA A 313 -2.08 14.45 42.38
C ALA A 313 -0.63 14.51 41.85
N ASN A 314 0.34 14.02 42.63
CA ASN A 314 1.76 14.02 42.25
C ASN A 314 2.16 12.86 41.33
N ALA A 315 1.27 11.88 41.09
CA ALA A 315 1.58 10.64 40.39
C ALA A 315 1.47 10.75 38.86
N LEU A 316 0.79 11.77 38.36
CA LEU A 316 0.68 12.07 36.94
C LEU A 316 1.35 13.40 36.63
N ASN A 317 2.00 13.49 35.48
CA ASN A 317 2.59 14.74 35.04
C ASN A 317 1.48 15.76 34.71
N GLU A 318 1.37 16.86 35.47
CA GLU A 318 0.32 17.89 35.34
C GLU A 318 0.30 18.58 33.96
N ALA A 319 1.39 18.47 33.19
CA ALA A 319 1.60 19.17 31.91
C ALA A 319 0.61 18.84 30.78
N VAL A 320 -0.31 17.87 30.95
CA VAL A 320 -1.27 17.45 29.90
C VAL A 320 -2.75 17.72 30.26
N GLY A 321 -3.05 18.44 31.36
CA GLY A 321 -4.36 19.08 31.56
C GLY A 321 -5.59 18.16 31.51
N GLN A 322 -5.56 17.01 32.19
CA GLN A 322 -6.71 16.10 32.28
C GLN A 322 -7.40 16.21 33.66
N PRO A 323 -8.75 16.20 33.72
CA PRO A 323 -9.50 16.32 34.97
C PRO A 323 -9.24 15.12 35.89
N GLY A 324 -9.28 15.34 37.22
CA GLY A 324 -8.99 14.34 38.26
C GLY A 324 -9.77 13.00 38.19
N ASN A 325 -10.78 12.91 37.32
CA ASN A 325 -11.59 11.72 37.08
C ASN A 325 -11.10 10.82 35.93
N ALA A 326 -10.05 11.21 35.18
CA ALA A 326 -9.50 10.39 34.12
C ALA A 326 -8.92 9.08 34.70
N ILE A 327 -9.42 7.94 34.23
CA ILE A 327 -8.91 6.62 34.61
C ILE A 327 -7.62 6.36 33.86
N VAL A 328 -6.52 6.15 34.58
CA VAL A 328 -5.26 5.66 34.01
C VAL A 328 -5.47 4.20 33.63
N LYS A 329 -5.86 3.97 32.39
CA LYS A 329 -5.87 2.63 31.81
C LYS A 329 -4.50 2.36 31.23
N LEU A 330 -3.66 1.69 32.02
CA LEU A 330 -2.38 1.15 31.55
C LEU A 330 -2.61 -0.04 30.61
N ARG A 331 -3.82 -0.62 30.61
CA ARG A 331 -4.25 -1.65 29.67
C ARG A 331 -5.75 -1.51 29.43
N ALA A 332 -6.14 -0.82 28.35
CA ALA A 332 -7.56 -0.60 28.06
C ALA A 332 -8.26 -1.73 27.32
N VAL A 333 -7.54 -2.74 26.82
CA VAL A 333 -8.17 -3.91 26.21
C VAL A 333 -7.43 -5.17 26.68
N GLU A 334 -8.19 -6.19 27.07
CA GLU A 334 -7.67 -7.49 27.51
C GLU A 334 -6.83 -8.21 26.43
N ASP A 335 -6.83 -7.70 25.19
CA ASP A 335 -6.09 -8.27 24.07
C ASP A 335 -4.80 -7.50 23.73
N ALA A 336 -3.71 -8.23 23.49
CA ALA A 336 -2.42 -7.68 23.06
C ALA A 336 -2.46 -6.98 21.68
N TRP A 337 -3.60 -6.91 21.01
CA TRP A 337 -3.75 -6.31 19.68
C TRP A 337 -4.28 -4.87 19.72
N ASN A 338 -4.96 -4.47 20.80
CA ASN A 338 -5.60 -3.17 20.92
C ASN A 338 -5.21 -2.42 22.19
N GLU A 339 -3.97 -2.61 22.66
CA GLU A 339 -3.41 -1.77 23.70
C GLU A 339 -3.46 -0.30 23.29
N ASP A 340 -3.72 0.60 24.25
CA ASP A 340 -3.76 2.04 24.04
C ASP A 340 -2.98 2.73 25.15
N TRP A 341 -1.81 3.27 24.79
CA TRP A 341 -0.86 3.87 25.72
C TRP A 341 -0.87 5.40 25.73
N ARG A 342 -1.82 6.03 25.04
CA ARG A 342 -1.89 7.51 24.90
C ARG A 342 -1.95 8.24 26.24
N ILE A 343 -2.74 7.74 27.19
CA ILE A 343 -2.92 8.39 28.50
C ILE A 343 -1.62 8.35 29.32
N ALA A 344 -0.92 7.22 29.30
CA ALA A 344 0.30 7.03 30.08
C ALA A 344 1.56 7.59 29.40
N GLY A 345 1.46 8.02 28.13
CA GLY A 345 2.60 8.51 27.36
C GLY A 345 3.62 7.41 27.09
N GLY A 346 3.13 6.20 26.79
CA GLY A 346 3.99 5.05 26.56
C GLY A 346 4.95 5.24 25.38
N ARG A 347 6.24 4.96 25.56
CA ARG A 347 7.23 4.96 24.46
C ARG A 347 8.40 3.99 24.71
N PRO A 348 9.04 3.46 23.65
CA PRO A 348 10.30 2.74 23.77
C PRO A 348 11.43 3.63 24.34
N THR A 349 12.23 3.09 25.27
CA THR A 349 13.38 3.79 25.87
C THR A 349 14.56 2.85 26.15
N ASN A 350 15.74 3.42 26.36
CA ASN A 350 16.92 2.76 26.91
C ASN A 350 17.23 3.20 28.36
N ASP A 351 16.36 4.00 28.96
CA ASP A 351 16.49 4.39 30.36
C ASP A 351 16.39 3.15 31.27
N PRO A 352 17.08 3.16 32.43
CA PRO A 352 17.03 2.06 33.37
C PRO A 352 15.65 1.92 34.00
N VAL A 353 15.25 0.67 34.26
CA VAL A 353 13.99 0.34 34.95
C VAL A 353 13.98 0.94 36.35
N ASN A 354 12.86 1.58 36.74
CA ASN A 354 12.74 2.14 38.09
C ASN A 354 12.76 1.03 39.15
N ALA A 355 13.38 1.32 40.28
CA ALA A 355 13.24 0.47 41.47
C ALA A 355 11.79 0.54 41.98
N PRO A 356 11.26 -0.56 42.57
CA PRO A 356 9.95 -0.54 43.21
C PRO A 356 9.90 0.57 44.27
N ASN A 357 8.88 1.43 44.23
CA ASN A 357 8.71 2.57 45.14
C ASN A 357 9.91 3.54 45.18
N ALA A 358 10.62 3.75 44.06
CA ALA A 358 11.76 4.65 43.99
C ALA A 358 11.46 6.07 44.50
N ASN A 359 10.21 6.55 44.32
CA ASN A 359 9.72 7.83 44.84
C ASN A 359 10.65 9.02 44.53
N ALA A 360 11.26 8.99 43.34
CA ALA A 360 12.21 10.00 42.89
C ALA A 360 11.52 11.14 42.11
N GLY A 361 10.26 10.97 41.73
CA GLY A 361 9.52 11.90 40.88
C GLY A 361 9.92 11.81 39.41
N ASN A 362 10.56 10.70 39.01
CA ASN A 362 10.94 10.43 37.62
C ASN A 362 9.80 9.72 36.88
N THR A 363 9.86 9.72 35.56
CA THR A 363 8.95 8.92 34.72
C THR A 363 9.12 7.43 35.03
N VAL A 364 8.03 6.67 34.89
CA VAL A 364 8.03 5.23 35.13
C VAL A 364 8.53 4.49 33.90
N VAL A 365 9.62 3.76 34.05
CA VAL A 365 10.25 2.89 33.07
C VAL A 365 10.10 1.45 33.51
N VAL A 366 9.61 0.60 32.61
CA VAL A 366 9.28 -0.80 32.86
C VAL A 366 10.14 -1.71 31.98
N ALA A 367 10.52 -2.86 32.53
CA ALA A 367 11.43 -3.78 31.88
C ALA A 367 10.81 -4.38 30.60
N GLY A 368 11.55 -4.32 29.50
CA GLY A 368 11.19 -4.95 28.23
C GLY A 368 10.10 -4.21 27.44
N ILE A 369 10.04 -4.52 26.15
CA ILE A 369 8.96 -4.10 25.25
C ILE A 369 8.12 -5.32 24.90
N ARG A 370 6.82 -5.23 25.13
CA ARG A 370 5.86 -6.31 24.89
C ARG A 370 5.27 -6.21 23.49
N PHE A 371 4.76 -7.33 23.00
CA PHE A 371 4.08 -7.41 21.70
C PHE A 371 3.02 -6.32 21.51
N GLY A 372 2.13 -6.11 22.48
CA GLY A 372 1.08 -5.10 22.35
C GLY A 372 1.58 -3.65 22.35
N GLN A 373 2.69 -3.38 23.06
CA GLN A 373 3.37 -2.08 23.02
C GLN A 373 4.00 -1.84 21.64
N ALA A 374 4.64 -2.87 21.06
CA ALA A 374 5.19 -2.83 19.71
C ALA A 374 4.10 -2.62 18.64
N VAL A 375 2.96 -3.33 18.75
CA VAL A 375 1.82 -3.14 17.84
C VAL A 375 1.21 -1.75 17.98
N TRP A 376 1.05 -1.23 19.19
CA TRP A 376 0.54 0.12 19.39
C TRP A 376 1.51 1.17 18.82
N TRP A 377 2.81 1.03 19.06
CA TRP A 377 3.84 1.92 18.51
C TRP A 377 3.84 1.91 16.97
N LEU A 378 3.76 0.72 16.36
CA LEU A 378 3.59 0.57 14.91
C LEU A 378 2.35 1.30 14.39
N LYS A 379 1.20 1.13 15.04
CA LYS A 379 -0.07 1.77 14.62
C LYS A 379 -0.06 3.30 14.69
N THR A 380 0.78 3.88 15.55
CA THR A 380 0.69 5.30 15.95
C THR A 380 1.89 6.14 15.53
N HIS A 381 3.04 5.51 15.27
CA HIS A 381 4.30 6.20 15.01
C HIS A 381 5.03 5.67 13.76
N PHE A 382 4.48 4.66 13.06
CA PHE A 382 5.03 4.26 11.77
C PHE A 382 4.54 5.23 10.69
N PRO A 383 5.43 5.97 10.02
CA PRO A 383 5.03 6.89 8.95
C PRO A 383 4.64 6.07 7.72
N THR A 384 3.35 5.96 7.45
CA THR A 384 2.86 5.46 6.15
C THR A 384 3.25 6.44 5.05
N ILE A 385 3.46 5.93 3.82
CA ILE A 385 3.86 6.72 2.65
C ILE A 385 2.99 7.98 2.46
N GLU A 386 1.69 7.89 2.77
CA GLU A 386 0.74 9.02 2.69
C GLU A 386 1.05 10.19 3.63
N GLU A 387 1.59 9.94 4.83
CA GLU A 387 1.95 10.99 5.80
C GLU A 387 3.29 11.66 5.45
N GLU A 388 4.29 10.90 4.96
CA GLU A 388 5.53 11.49 4.42
C GLU A 388 5.26 12.36 3.17
N LEU A 389 4.32 11.95 2.31
CA LEU A 389 3.89 12.71 1.13
C LEU A 389 3.23 14.05 1.46
N GLN A 390 2.61 14.19 2.64
CA GLN A 390 2.01 15.44 3.10
C GLN A 390 3.05 16.45 3.63
N ASP A 391 4.15 15.97 4.21
CA ASP A 391 5.21 16.81 4.77
C ASP A 391 6.33 17.15 3.76
N LEU A 392 6.39 16.47 2.62
CA LEU A 392 7.36 16.74 1.55
C LEU A 392 6.94 17.93 0.68
N THR A 393 7.86 18.88 0.46
CA THR A 393 7.63 19.97 -0.49
C THR A 393 7.50 19.42 -1.93
N PRO A 394 6.72 20.05 -2.82
CA PRO A 394 6.58 19.60 -4.21
C PRO A 394 7.91 19.39 -4.93
N GLU A 395 8.92 20.19 -4.58
CA GLU A 395 10.28 20.12 -5.12
C GLU A 395 11.06 18.88 -4.64
N GLU A 396 10.92 18.50 -3.37
CA GLU A 396 11.53 17.29 -2.80
C GLU A 396 10.85 16.02 -3.31
N LEU A 397 9.53 16.08 -3.51
CA LEU A 397 8.77 15.00 -4.13
C LEU A 397 9.23 14.77 -5.57
N ARG A 398 9.38 15.85 -6.35
CA ARG A 398 9.88 15.80 -7.73
C ARG A 398 11.28 15.21 -7.79
N ARG A 399 12.16 15.59 -6.86
CA ARG A 399 13.53 15.07 -6.79
C ARG A 399 13.56 13.58 -6.45
N LYS A 400 12.83 13.14 -5.41
CA LYS A 400 12.75 11.73 -5.02
C LYS A 400 12.14 10.86 -6.14
N PHE A 401 11.18 11.39 -6.88
CA PHE A 401 10.58 10.72 -8.02
C PHE A 401 11.57 10.56 -9.20
N LEU A 402 12.34 11.61 -9.50
CA LEU A 402 13.37 11.56 -10.54
C LEU A 402 14.55 10.64 -10.18
N ASP A 403 14.94 10.60 -8.90
CA ASP A 403 16.00 9.72 -8.40
C ASP A 403 15.58 8.23 -8.41
N ALA A 404 14.28 7.93 -8.41
CA ALA A 404 13.73 6.57 -8.41
C ALA A 404 13.45 6.01 -9.82
N LEU A 405 13.51 6.82 -10.87
CA LEU A 405 13.23 6.39 -12.24
C LEU A 405 14.47 5.75 -12.89
N PRO A 406 14.33 4.58 -13.56
CA PRO A 406 15.41 4.02 -14.38
C PRO A 406 15.81 5.00 -15.51
N LEU A 407 17.11 5.14 -15.79
CA LEU A 407 17.66 6.07 -16.80
C LEU A 407 16.92 6.15 -18.15
N PRO A 408 16.39 5.05 -18.74
CA PRO A 408 15.62 5.12 -19.99
C PRO A 408 14.31 5.93 -19.89
N TRP A 409 13.75 6.06 -18.70
CA TRP A 409 12.51 6.82 -18.45
C TRP A 409 12.77 8.32 -18.23
N LEU A 410 13.97 8.69 -17.78
CA LEU A 410 14.40 10.09 -17.64
C LEU A 410 14.51 10.79 -19.00
N GLU A 411 15.10 10.13 -20.01
CA GLU A 411 15.15 10.67 -21.38
C GLU A 411 13.75 10.87 -21.99
N LYS A 412 12.82 9.96 -21.68
CA LYS A 412 11.43 10.04 -22.18
C LYS A 412 10.61 11.13 -21.49
N ALA A 413 10.87 11.39 -20.21
CA ALA A 413 10.22 12.46 -19.45
C ALA A 413 10.66 13.86 -19.93
N GLU A 414 11.95 14.05 -20.23
CA GLU A 414 12.46 15.30 -20.81
C GLU A 414 11.87 15.58 -22.21
N ASP A 415 11.71 14.54 -23.04
CA ASP A 415 11.10 14.67 -24.37
C ASP A 415 9.60 15.03 -24.31
N ILE A 416 8.88 14.61 -23.25
CA ILE A 416 7.49 14.98 -23.01
C ILE A 416 7.38 16.45 -22.53
N GLU A 417 8.24 16.88 -21.60
CA GLU A 417 8.29 18.29 -21.16
C GLU A 417 8.61 19.23 -22.32
N LEU A 418 9.59 18.90 -23.17
CA LEU A 418 9.94 19.69 -24.35
C LEU A 418 8.77 19.77 -25.35
N ARG A 419 8.03 18.67 -25.56
CA ARG A 419 6.84 18.68 -26.43
C ARG A 419 5.70 19.53 -25.87
N GLN A 420 5.48 19.53 -24.56
CA GLN A 420 4.45 20.37 -23.92
C GLN A 420 4.80 21.86 -23.97
N ILE A 421 6.06 22.22 -23.74
CA ILE A 421 6.54 23.61 -23.87
C ILE A 421 6.39 24.10 -25.31
N THR A 422 6.66 23.24 -26.30
CA THR A 422 6.53 23.57 -27.73
C THR A 422 5.07 23.74 -28.14
N LYS A 423 4.16 22.92 -27.59
CA LYS A 423 2.71 23.04 -27.82
C LYS A 423 2.12 24.28 -27.16
N HIS A 424 2.51 24.59 -25.93
CA HIS A 424 2.08 25.80 -25.21
C HIS A 424 2.54 27.10 -25.89
N LYS A 425 3.73 27.10 -26.51
CA LYS A 425 4.21 28.22 -27.33
C LYS A 425 3.45 28.40 -28.65
N ARG A 426 2.97 27.30 -29.25
CA ARG A 426 2.16 27.33 -30.49
C ARG A 426 0.75 27.87 -30.22
N ASP A 427 0.15 27.51 -29.09
CA ASP A 427 -1.22 27.90 -28.76
C ASP A 427 -1.32 29.36 -28.26
N ARG A 428 -0.22 29.97 -27.78
CA ARG A 428 -0.17 31.38 -27.35
C ARG A 428 0.02 32.41 -28.47
N ILE A 429 0.32 32.01 -29.70
CA ILE A 429 0.46 32.91 -30.85
C ILE A 429 -0.75 32.72 -31.77
N SER A 430 -1.89 33.25 -31.36
CA SER A 430 -3.07 33.37 -32.22
C SER A 430 -3.06 34.76 -32.86
N ASP A 431 -2.41 34.90 -34.02
CA ASP A 431 -2.68 36.02 -34.93
C ASP A 431 -2.43 35.60 -36.40
N PRO A 432 -3.47 35.53 -37.27
CA PRO A 432 -3.38 34.87 -38.57
C PRO A 432 -2.80 35.73 -39.71
N LEU A 433 -2.16 36.87 -39.43
CA LEU A 433 -1.66 37.79 -40.48
C LEU A 433 -0.14 37.99 -40.53
N ILE A 434 0.64 37.18 -39.80
CA ILE A 434 2.11 37.13 -39.98
C ILE A 434 2.58 35.67 -40.16
N SER A 435 1.81 34.84 -40.87
CA SER A 435 2.20 33.43 -41.08
C SER A 435 2.99 33.17 -42.37
N ASN A 436 3.09 34.12 -43.32
CA ASN A 436 3.69 33.85 -44.64
C ASN A 436 4.98 34.62 -44.97
N ARG A 437 5.53 35.41 -44.04
CA ARG A 437 6.81 36.12 -44.27
C ARG A 437 7.98 35.63 -43.39
N ALA A 438 7.70 34.95 -42.28
CA ALA A 438 8.74 34.44 -41.37
C ALA A 438 9.18 32.99 -41.70
N SER A 439 8.37 32.19 -42.39
CA SER A 439 8.69 30.78 -42.68
C SER A 439 9.72 30.56 -43.80
N TRP A 440 10.18 31.63 -44.47
CA TRP A 440 11.19 31.54 -45.55
C TRP A 440 12.52 32.22 -45.24
N GLN A 441 12.71 32.78 -44.03
CA GLN A 441 13.98 33.41 -43.63
C GLN A 441 14.82 32.60 -42.63
N ILE A 442 14.42 31.37 -42.29
CA ILE A 442 15.28 30.44 -41.52
C ILE A 442 16.13 29.55 -42.47
N TYR A 443 16.00 29.72 -43.79
CA TYR A 443 16.78 28.99 -44.80
C TYR A 443 17.48 29.93 -45.79
N LYS A 444 18.49 30.68 -45.33
CA LYS A 444 19.76 31.01 -46.06
C LYS A 444 20.57 32.13 -45.39
N SER A 445 21.73 31.73 -44.82
CA SER A 445 23.02 32.44 -44.70
C SER A 445 23.08 33.69 -43.79
N SER A 446 24.04 33.89 -42.87
CA SER A 446 25.44 33.43 -42.66
C SER A 446 25.98 34.04 -41.32
N PRO A 447 27.23 33.82 -40.84
CA PRO A 447 28.28 32.90 -41.29
C PRO A 447 28.80 31.97 -40.17
N VAL A 448 29.04 30.70 -40.50
CA VAL A 448 29.95 29.85 -39.71
C VAL A 448 31.36 30.14 -40.21
N SER A 449 32.22 30.63 -39.32
CA SER A 449 33.66 30.70 -39.55
C SER A 449 34.21 29.32 -39.84
N THR A 450 34.90 29.21 -40.96
CA THR A 450 35.62 28.05 -41.45
C THR A 450 36.60 27.49 -40.42
N SER A 451 36.49 26.20 -40.14
CA SER A 451 37.64 25.34 -39.81
C SER A 451 37.56 24.16 -40.76
N GLN A 452 38.49 24.13 -41.72
CA GLN A 452 38.66 23.06 -42.70
C GLN A 452 38.77 21.71 -41.98
N GLN A 453 37.87 20.78 -42.32
CA GLN A 453 38.16 19.36 -42.18
C GLN A 453 39.23 19.01 -43.22
N GLN A 454 40.49 19.09 -42.82
CA GLN A 454 41.58 18.40 -43.49
C GLN A 454 41.51 16.94 -43.03
N GLY A 455 41.22 16.04 -43.97
CA GLY A 455 41.30 14.60 -43.73
C GLY A 455 42.71 14.27 -43.24
N ILE A 456 42.79 13.62 -42.09
CA ILE A 456 44.05 13.18 -41.48
C ILE A 456 44.69 12.16 -42.43
N SER A 457 45.87 12.47 -42.95
CA SER A 457 46.61 11.57 -43.86
C SER A 457 47.11 10.34 -43.09
N LEU A 458 47.28 9.23 -43.79
CA LEU A 458 47.89 8.00 -43.27
C LEU A 458 49.28 8.26 -42.66
N GLU A 459 49.99 9.29 -43.14
CA GLU A 459 51.29 9.72 -42.61
C GLU A 459 51.18 10.38 -41.21
N ASP A 460 50.07 11.07 -40.93
CA ASP A 460 49.83 11.70 -39.62
C ASP A 460 49.48 10.64 -38.56
N MET A 461 48.77 9.58 -38.96
CA MET A 461 48.51 8.43 -38.08
C MET A 461 49.79 7.62 -37.80
N GLN A 462 50.68 7.45 -38.77
CA GLN A 462 51.97 6.78 -38.55
C GLN A 462 52.90 7.56 -37.61
N LYS A 463 52.84 8.90 -37.66
CA LYS A 463 53.61 9.77 -36.75
C LYS A 463 53.10 9.70 -35.31
N ALA A 464 51.79 9.57 -35.12
CA ALA A 464 51.18 9.41 -33.79
C ALA A 464 51.53 8.05 -33.15
N ILE A 465 51.63 6.99 -33.95
CA ILE A 465 52.01 5.65 -33.47
C ILE A 465 53.50 5.59 -33.10
N GLN A 466 54.38 6.26 -33.86
CA GLN A 466 55.81 6.34 -33.53
C GLN A 466 56.08 7.14 -32.24
N ASN A 467 55.28 8.17 -31.94
CA ASN A 467 55.41 8.95 -30.71
C ASN A 467 54.86 8.23 -29.46
N ALA A 468 54.00 7.22 -29.63
CA ALA A 468 53.44 6.44 -28.53
C ALA A 468 54.29 5.21 -28.14
N LEU A 469 55.32 4.89 -28.93
CA LEU A 469 56.23 3.75 -28.71
C LEU A 469 57.68 4.18 -28.40
N ALA A 470 57.90 5.46 -28.08
CA ALA A 470 59.19 6.00 -27.62
C ALA A 470 59.28 6.06 -26.09
#